data_AF-A0A348WJ68-F1
#
_entry.id   AF-A0A348WJ68-F1
#
_cell.length_a   1.000
_cell.length_b   1.000
_cell.length_c   1.000
_cell.angle_alpha   90.00
_cell.angle_beta   90.00
_cell.angle_gamma   90.00
#
_symmetry.space_group_name_H-M   'P 1'
#
loop_
_entity.id
_entity.type
_entity.pdbx_description
1 polymer ?
#
loop_
_entity_poly.entity_id
_entity_poly.type
_entity_poly.pdbx_seq_one_letter_code
_entity_poly.pdbx_strand_id
1 'polypeptide(L)'
;VIASAALSRALMPFLMALLPHARKDGLSHGVGTVSLENAWLGLAIAFIPALIFAGFGVFPALFWAALLTWGMARLAQAKIGGQSGDVLGATQQVAEIAILASLLI
;
A
#
# COMPACT_ATOMS: atom_id res chain seq x y z
N VAL A 1 0.99 14.97 5.72
CA VAL A 1 1.70 14.73 4.43
C VAL A 1 2.86 13.74 4.58
N ILE A 2 3.86 13.96 5.44
CA ILE A 2 4.99 13.00 5.56
C ILE A 2 4.51 11.61 6.03
N ALA A 3 3.69 11.55 7.08
CA ALA A 3 3.11 10.29 7.57
C ALA A 3 2.25 9.58 6.50
N SER A 4 1.39 10.32 5.78
CA SER A 4 0.51 9.77 4.75
C SER A 4 1.30 9.23 3.55
N ALA A 5 2.32 9.95 3.11
CA ALA A 5 3.18 9.53 2.01
C ALA A 5 4.02 8.29 2.38
N ALA A 6 4.55 8.23 3.61
CA ALA A 6 5.34 7.10 4.07
C ALA A 6 4.50 5.82 4.18
N LEU A 7 3.37 5.89 4.89
CA LEU A 7 2.49 4.74 5.10
C LEU A 7 1.84 4.24 3.81
N SER A 8 1.33 5.14 2.97
CA SER A 8 0.68 4.74 1.71
C SER A 8 1.66 4.03 0.77
N ARG A 9 2.93 4.47 0.73
CA ARG A 9 3.99 3.78 -0.03
C ARG A 9 4.33 2.41 0.55
N ALA A 10 4.34 2.28 1.87
CA ALA A 10 4.64 1.01 2.53
C ALA A 10 3.57 -0.08 2.30
N LEU A 11 2.37 0.28 1.83
CA LEU A 11 1.30 -0.66 1.49
C LEU A 11 1.45 -1.30 0.11
N MET A 12 2.16 -0.66 -0.84
CA MET A 12 2.39 -1.23 -2.18
C MET A 12 3.11 -2.60 -2.16
N PRO A 13 4.19 -2.80 -1.35
CA PRO A 13 4.85 -4.09 -1.18
C PRO A 13 3.91 -5.27 -0.87
N PHE A 14 2.83 -5.05 -0.13
CA PHE A 14 1.88 -6.12 0.19
C PHE A 14 1.13 -6.61 -1.05
N LEU A 15 0.74 -5.71 -1.95
CA LEU A 15 0.12 -6.10 -3.23
C LEU A 15 1.12 -6.84 -4.11
N MET A 16 2.38 -6.41 -4.12
CA MET A 16 3.44 -7.08 -4.87
C MET A 16 3.74 -8.49 -4.34
N ALA A 17 3.61 -8.69 -3.03
CA ALA A 17 3.84 -9.99 -2.38
C ALA A 17 2.64 -10.94 -2.51
N LEU A 18 1.41 -10.40 -2.52
CA LEU A 18 0.18 -11.21 -2.42
C LEU A 18 -0.53 -11.43 -3.75
N LEU A 19 -0.27 -10.62 -4.78
CA LEU A 19 -0.92 -10.73 -6.08
C LEU A 19 0.08 -11.12 -7.17
N PRO A 20 -0.32 -12.00 -8.11
CA PRO A 20 0.47 -12.26 -9.30
C PRO A 20 0.51 -11.03 -10.21
N HIS A 21 1.47 -10.94 -11.12
CA HIS A 21 1.45 -9.92 -12.17
C HIS A 21 0.29 -10.18 -13.15
N ALA A 22 -0.49 -9.14 -13.46
CA ALA A 22 -1.62 -9.22 -14.38
C ALA A 22 -1.22 -9.44 -15.85
N ARG A 23 0.01 -9.05 -16.24
CA ARG A 23 0.56 -9.22 -17.60
C ARG A 23 1.94 -9.87 -17.54
N LYS A 24 2.23 -10.80 -18.45
CA LYS A 24 3.48 -11.58 -18.51
C LYS A 24 4.67 -10.79 -19.09
N ASP A 25 4.38 -9.63 -19.67
CA ASP A 25 5.21 -8.84 -20.56
C ASP A 25 5.28 -7.35 -20.12
N GLY A 26 4.78 -7.03 -18.93
CA GLY A 26 4.87 -5.68 -18.36
C GLY A 26 6.27 -5.36 -17.81
N LEU A 27 6.68 -4.09 -17.89
CA LEU A 27 7.96 -3.58 -17.35
C LEU A 27 8.22 -3.98 -15.88
N SER A 28 7.15 -4.19 -15.09
CA SER A 28 7.24 -4.63 -13.69
C SER A 28 7.74 -6.06 -13.50
N HIS A 29 7.76 -6.90 -14.56
CA HIS A 29 8.23 -8.29 -14.46
C HIS A 29 9.73 -8.38 -14.14
N GLY A 30 10.51 -7.34 -14.47
CA GLY A 30 11.94 -7.25 -14.18
C GLY A 30 12.30 -6.70 -12.79
N VAL A 31 11.31 -6.21 -12.02
CA VAL A 31 11.54 -5.60 -10.69
C VAL A 31 11.71 -6.67 -9.59
N GLY A 32 11.39 -7.93 -9.89
CA GLY A 32 11.49 -9.06 -8.97
C GLY A 32 10.30 -9.18 -8.02
N THR A 33 10.31 -10.24 -7.21
CA THR A 33 9.27 -10.54 -6.22
C THR A 33 9.58 -9.91 -4.88
N VAL A 34 8.60 -9.27 -4.25
CA VAL A 34 8.74 -8.76 -2.88
C VAL A 34 8.32 -9.85 -1.91
N SER A 35 9.19 -10.23 -0.96
CA SER A 35 8.80 -11.14 0.12
C SER A 35 7.86 -10.45 1.11
N LEU A 36 6.98 -11.21 1.75
CA LEU A 36 6.09 -10.66 2.77
C LEU A 36 6.86 -10.09 3.96
N GLU A 37 8.02 -10.68 4.29
CA GLU A 37 8.95 -10.17 5.30
C GLU A 37 9.44 -8.76 4.97
N ASN A 38 9.84 -8.53 3.72
CA ASN A 38 10.29 -7.21 3.26
C ASN A 38 9.13 -6.20 3.24
N ALA A 39 7.90 -6.64 2.96
CA ALA A 39 6.72 -5.78 3.05
C ALA A 39 6.47 -5.32 4.49
N TRP A 40 6.53 -6.25 5.46
CA TRP A 40 6.42 -5.91 6.88
C TRP A 40 7.56 -5.02 7.37
N LEU A 41 8.79 -5.26 6.92
CA LEU A 41 9.94 -4.41 7.24
C LEU A 41 9.73 -2.98 6.71
N GLY A 42 9.27 -2.84 5.46
CA GLY A 42 8.94 -1.54 4.87
C GLY A 42 7.85 -0.80 5.66
N LEU A 43 6.82 -1.52 6.12
CA LEU A 43 5.78 -0.96 6.97
C LEU A 43 6.32 -0.54 8.35
N ALA A 44 7.17 -1.34 8.99
CA ALA A 44 7.80 -1.00 10.25
C ALA A 44 8.65 0.27 10.13
N ILE A 45 9.42 0.41 9.03
CA ILE A 45 10.21 1.61 8.74
C ILE A 45 9.30 2.84 8.56
N ALA A 46 8.19 2.70 7.82
CA ALA A 46 7.24 3.80 7.62
C ALA A 46 6.43 4.15 8.87
N PHE A 47 6.24 3.19 9.78
CA PHE A 47 5.49 3.39 11.01
C PHE A 47 6.18 4.35 11.98
N ILE A 48 7.53 4.34 12.03
CA ILE A 48 8.31 5.24 12.91
C ILE A 48 8.03 6.72 12.62
N PRO A 49 8.24 7.24 11.39
CA PRO A 49 7.91 8.64 11.09
C PRO A 49 6.42 8.91 11.20
N ALA A 50 5.56 7.94 10.87
CA ALA A 50 4.11 8.11 11.01
C ALA A 50 3.71 8.32 12.48
N LEU A 51 4.29 7.57 13.42
CA LEU A 51 4.05 7.74 14.85
C LEU A 51 4.57 9.11 15.34
N ILE A 52 5.73 9.57 14.84
CA ILE A 52 6.30 10.87 15.20
C ILE A 52 5.42 12.03 14.71
N PHE A 53 4.93 11.98 13.48
CA PHE A 53 4.20 13.09 12.85
C PHE A 53 2.68 13.05 13.04
N ALA A 54 2.09 11.87 13.28
CA ALA A 54 0.65 11.69 13.43
C ALA A 54 0.22 11.20 14.83
N GLY A 55 1.17 10.90 15.72
CA GLY A 55 0.88 10.37 17.06
C GLY A 55 0.02 9.10 17.02
N PHE A 56 -0.90 8.97 17.97
CA PHE A 56 -1.84 7.84 18.03
C PHE A 56 -2.88 7.84 16.90
N GLY A 57 -3.01 8.93 16.12
CA GLY A 57 -3.83 8.94 14.90
C GLY A 57 -3.35 7.96 13.84
N VAL A 58 -2.11 7.45 13.96
CA VAL A 58 -1.55 6.43 13.08
C VAL A 58 -2.36 5.13 13.05
N PHE A 59 -2.99 4.75 14.16
CA PHE A 59 -3.72 3.48 14.27
C PHE A 59 -5.02 3.47 13.42
N PRO A 60 -5.96 4.42 13.59
CA PRO A 60 -7.12 4.49 12.71
C PRO A 60 -6.74 4.76 11.25
N ALA A 61 -5.71 5.58 11.01
CA ALA A 61 -5.21 5.83 9.66
C ALA A 61 -4.72 4.56 8.97
N LEU A 62 -3.92 3.74 9.66
CA LEU A 62 -3.42 2.48 9.14
C LEU A 62 -4.54 1.47 8.93
N PHE A 63 -5.54 1.42 9.82
CA PHE A 63 -6.72 0.57 9.66
C PHE A 63 -7.47 0.88 8.36
N TRP A 64 -7.83 2.15 8.12
CA TRP A 64 -8.54 2.55 6.90
C TRP A 64 -7.71 2.35 5.64
N ALA A 65 -6.42 2.68 5.69
CA ALA A 65 -5.50 2.45 4.59
C ALA A 65 -5.42 0.96 4.23
N ALA A 66 -5.20 0.09 5.21
CA ALA A 66 -5.12 -1.35 5.01
C ALA A 66 -6.43 -1.93 4.46
N LEU A 67 -7.58 -1.46 4.94
CA LEU A 67 -8.89 -1.88 4.45
C LEU A 67 -9.08 -1.53 2.96
N LEU A 68 -8.78 -0.29 2.57
CA LEU A 68 -8.91 0.11 1.16
C LEU A 68 -7.85 -0.53 0.27
N THR A 69 -6.63 -0.71 0.75
CA THR A 69 -5.58 -1.47 0.06
C THR A 69 -6.02 -2.90 -0.20
N TRP A 70 -6.63 -3.57 0.78
CA TRP A 70 -7.21 -4.89 0.60
C TRP A 70 -8.36 -4.90 -0.42
N GLY A 71 -9.24 -3.90 -0.37
CA GLY A 71 -10.30 -3.71 -1.36
C GLY A 71 -9.75 -3.55 -2.78
N MET A 72 -8.71 -2.73 -2.95
CA MET A 72 -8.01 -2.55 -4.23
C MET A 72 -7.36 -3.85 -4.71
N ALA A 73 -6.77 -4.63 -3.80
CA ALA A 73 -6.19 -5.92 -4.14
C ALA A 73 -7.25 -6.91 -4.66
N ARG A 74 -8.42 -6.96 -4.01
CA ARG A 74 -9.56 -7.78 -4.46
C ARG A 74 -10.10 -7.32 -5.81
N LEU A 75 -10.20 -6.00 -6.01
CA LEU A 75 -10.66 -5.42 -7.26
C LEU A 75 -9.72 -5.74 -8.42
N ALA A 76 -8.41 -5.60 -8.21
CA ALA A 76 -7.39 -5.89 -9.20
C ALA A 76 -7.38 -7.38 -9.58
N GLN A 77 -7.46 -8.26 -8.57
CA GLN A 77 -7.57 -9.70 -8.80
C GLN A 77 -8.82 -10.06 -9.61
N ALA A 78 -9.97 -9.47 -9.27
CA ALA A 78 -11.23 -9.78 -9.95
C ALA A 78 -11.30 -9.21 -11.38
N LYS A 79 -10.72 -8.04 -11.63
CA LYS A 79 -10.85 -7.34 -12.92
C LYS A 79 -9.78 -7.68 -13.94
N ILE A 80 -8.54 -7.84 -13.49
CA ILE A 80 -7.39 -8.03 -14.39
C ILE A 80 -6.52 -9.23 -13.99
N GLY A 81 -6.92 -10.00 -12.97
CA GLY A 81 -6.24 -11.23 -12.58
C GLY A 81 -4.94 -11.06 -11.81
N GLY A 82 -4.64 -9.85 -11.30
CA GLY A 82 -3.39 -9.58 -10.58
C GLY A 82 -3.08 -8.09 -10.43
N GLN A 83 -1.82 -7.77 -10.16
CA GLN A 83 -1.32 -6.40 -10.00
C GLN A 83 -0.51 -5.91 -11.22
N SER A 84 -0.50 -4.60 -11.41
CA SER A 84 0.35 -3.84 -12.34
C SER A 84 0.86 -2.58 -11.66
N GLY A 85 1.81 -1.87 -12.29
CA GLY A 85 2.27 -0.56 -11.81
C GLY A 85 1.12 0.43 -11.57
N ASP A 86 0.12 0.46 -12.47
CA ASP A 86 -1.05 1.33 -12.33
C ASP A 86 -1.90 0.97 -11.10
N VAL A 87 -2.09 -0.34 -10.82
CA VAL A 87 -2.81 -0.79 -9.62
C VAL A 87 -2.05 -0.39 -8.36
N LEU A 88 -0.73 -0.55 -8.33
CA LEU A 88 0.08 -0.17 -7.18
C LEU A 88 0.01 1.34 -6.94
N GLY A 89 0.15 2.15 -8.00
CA GLY A 89 0.05 3.61 -7.92
C GLY A 89 -1.35 4.08 -7.49
N ALA A 90 -2.41 3.52 -8.07
CA ALA A 90 -3.78 3.82 -7.67
C ALA A 90 -4.05 3.41 -6.21
N THR A 91 -3.54 2.26 -5.78
CA THR A 91 -3.66 1.80 -4.40
C THR A 91 -2.94 2.73 -3.42
N GLN A 92 -1.75 3.22 -3.78
CA GLN A 92 -1.02 4.21 -2.99
C GLN A 92 -1.83 5.49 -2.83
N GLN A 93 -2.40 6.04 -3.91
CA GLN A 93 -3.21 7.25 -3.86
C GLN A 93 -4.48 7.08 -3.01
N VAL A 94 -5.18 5.95 -3.17
CA VAL A 94 -6.37 5.64 -2.37
C VAL A 94 -6.01 5.49 -0.89
N ALA A 95 -4.92 4.80 -0.57
CA ALA A 95 -4.44 4.66 0.79
C ALA A 95 -4.03 6.01 1.39
N GLU A 96 -3.35 6.87 0.62
CA GLU A 96 -2.96 8.20 1.07
C GLU A 96 -4.18 9.08 1.39
N ILE A 97 -5.21 9.07 0.54
CA ILE A 97 -6.47 9.77 0.79
C ILE A 97 -7.14 9.25 2.07
N ALA A 98 -7.17 7.93 2.28
CA ALA A 98 -7.75 7.34 3.50
C ALA A 98 -7.00 7.77 4.77
N ILE A 99 -5.67 7.79 4.72
CA ILE A 99 -4.84 8.25 5.83
C ILE A 99 -5.10 9.73 6.12
N LEU A 100 -5.08 10.57 5.09
CA LEU A 100 -5.32 12.01 5.25
C LEU A 100 -6.73 12.29 5.79
N ALA A 101 -7.76 11.60 5.28
CA ALA A 101 -9.12 11.71 5.77
C ALA A 101 -9.25 11.25 7.23
N SER A 102 -8.59 10.15 7.59
CA SER A 102 -8.60 9.62 8.96
C SER A 102 -7.85 10.51 9.96
N LEU A 103 -6.85 11.27 9.52
CA LEU A 103 -6.09 12.19 10.39
C LEU A 103 -6.73 13.58 10.48
N LEU A 104 -7.69 13.88 9.61
CA LEU A 104 -8.44 15.13 9.62
C LEU A 104 -9.56 15.13 10.68
N ILE A 105 -10.09 13.95 11.00
CA ILE A 105 -11.20 13.71 11.93
C ILE A 105 -10.62 13.36 13.30
#